data_AF-A0A924GIW3-F1
#
_entry.id   AF-A0A924GIW3-F1
#
_cell.length_a   1.000
_cell.length_b   1.000
_cell.length_c   1.000
_cell.angle_alpha   90.00
_cell.angle_beta   90.00
_cell.angle_gamma   90.00
#
_symmetry.space_group_name_H-M   'P 1'
#
loop_
_entity.id
_entity.type
_entity.pdbx_description
1 polymer ?
#
loop_
_entity_poly.entity_id
_entity_poly.type
_entity_poly.pdbx_seq_one_letter_code
_entity_poly.pdbx_strand_id
1 'polypeptide(L)'
;MRYARNATITVALIFTLVLTASPAFSWWVSDASGVGRAVTGTLQAPTAVDPPARTSGSVPISWVAPSGSIVPTGYFVTRSSAGATAPACGSSRLSLITASSCVDAIAVDGIYRYTVTAVYRSWTTSSSPSSEVTVATPARLAFSVSPSTSVVNAVLSPRIAVTVQSTDGSPVATSGIQIDIAIGVNPAAGVLAGSLTALTSATGTATFPGLSIDSIGVGYTLVATSAGLTSATSPSFAITSSPLAGVNLGRAATYSVFGSAVTDNGLSTLSGDLGSIGALTGFTDKSVGGTTHAGDADVSAVSSDFQAAYADAVGRTQTTTFAGDQIGKTFLAGVHRTGAAFALSAGGVLTLDAQGDPNAVFIFQVDAALNTAADSSIQLANGAQAANVYWQVNGAAGTGADSAFVGTILANGAITIGARGTLIGRALASGAVTLASNTIRFT
;
A
#
# COMPACT_ATOMS: atom_id res chain seq x y z
N MET A 1 -100.67 30.67 -46.36
CA MET A 1 -101.01 32.00 -45.80
C MET A 1 -99.89 32.96 -46.18
N ARG A 2 -100.27 34.08 -46.83
CA ARG A 2 -99.63 35.43 -46.82
C ARG A 2 -98.16 35.53 -47.30
N TYR A 3 -97.70 36.45 -48.14
CA TYR A 3 -98.19 37.61 -48.93
C TYR A 3 -96.94 37.94 -49.81
N ALA A 4 -96.98 37.90 -51.14
CA ALA A 4 -97.22 39.04 -52.05
C ALA A 4 -96.49 40.36 -51.72
N ARG A 5 -95.62 40.82 -52.65
CA ARG A 5 -95.68 42.11 -53.40
C ARG A 5 -94.34 42.36 -54.11
N ASN A 6 -94.28 42.31 -55.44
CA ASN A 6 -94.69 43.31 -56.45
C ASN A 6 -93.72 44.48 -56.59
N ALA A 7 -93.07 44.58 -57.77
CA ALA A 7 -93.00 45.83 -58.55
C ALA A 7 -92.61 45.50 -60.00
N THR A 8 -93.31 46.13 -60.93
CA THR A 8 -93.32 45.90 -62.38
C THR A 8 -92.85 47.17 -63.09
N ILE A 9 -92.32 47.04 -64.33
CA ILE A 9 -92.45 47.92 -65.54
C ILE A 9 -91.09 48.17 -66.24
N THR A 10 -90.73 47.43 -67.31
CA THR A 10 -90.83 47.73 -68.80
C THR A 10 -89.64 48.58 -69.31
N VAL A 11 -88.94 48.40 -70.46
CA VAL A 11 -89.30 47.91 -71.82
C VAL A 11 -88.05 47.42 -72.61
N ALA A 12 -88.23 46.29 -73.30
CA ALA A 12 -87.68 45.74 -74.57
C ALA A 12 -86.22 45.91 -75.03
N LEU A 13 -85.60 44.78 -75.41
CA LEU A 13 -84.80 44.68 -76.65
C LEU A 13 -84.71 43.23 -77.16
N ILE A 14 -85.25 43.01 -78.38
CA ILE A 14 -84.83 42.10 -79.46
C ILE A 14 -84.56 40.61 -79.11
N PHE A 15 -85.49 39.74 -79.52
CA PHE A 15 -85.43 38.28 -79.40
C PHE A 15 -84.68 37.65 -80.60
N THR A 16 -83.50 37.11 -80.37
CA THR A 16 -82.78 36.23 -81.31
C THR A 16 -83.21 34.78 -81.12
N LEU A 17 -83.57 34.12 -82.22
CA LEU A 17 -84.05 32.74 -82.30
C LEU A 17 -82.92 31.75 -81.94
N VAL A 18 -83.00 31.13 -80.76
CA VAL A 18 -82.06 30.11 -80.29
C VAL A 18 -82.55 28.72 -80.73
N LEU A 19 -81.86 28.14 -81.71
CA LEU A 19 -81.93 26.71 -82.02
C LEU A 19 -81.21 25.93 -80.91
N THR A 20 -81.95 25.08 -80.20
CA THR A 20 -81.42 24.24 -79.12
C THR A 20 -80.51 23.15 -79.70
N ALA A 21 -79.19 23.34 -79.58
CA ALA A 21 -78.20 22.31 -79.84
C ALA A 21 -78.12 21.35 -78.63
N SER A 22 -78.28 20.06 -78.86
CA SER A 22 -77.92 19.02 -77.89
C SER A 22 -76.41 19.07 -77.63
N PRO A 23 -75.92 18.94 -76.38
CA PRO A 23 -74.49 18.81 -76.15
C PRO A 23 -74.02 17.46 -76.69
N ALA A 24 -73.28 17.48 -77.80
CA ALA A 24 -72.38 16.38 -78.15
C ALA A 24 -71.13 16.53 -77.27
N PHE A 25 -70.90 15.57 -76.37
CA PHE A 25 -69.62 15.51 -75.65
C PHE A 25 -68.55 15.02 -76.62
N SER A 26 -67.63 15.90 -77.02
CA SER A 26 -66.33 15.47 -77.51
C SER A 26 -65.36 15.42 -76.34
N TRP A 27 -64.72 14.27 -76.17
CA TRP A 27 -63.67 14.07 -75.18
C TRP A 27 -62.37 14.43 -75.90
N TRP A 28 -61.72 15.50 -75.48
CA TRP A 28 -60.36 15.76 -75.90
C TRP A 28 -59.46 15.01 -74.94
N VAL A 29 -58.80 13.95 -75.39
CA VAL A 29 -57.63 13.42 -74.70
C VAL A 29 -56.47 14.31 -75.11
N SER A 30 -56.00 15.18 -74.22
CA SER A 30 -54.69 15.78 -74.37
C SER A 30 -53.67 14.81 -73.77
N ASP A 31 -52.79 14.27 -74.60
CA ASP A 31 -51.58 13.60 -74.10
C ASP A 31 -50.68 14.67 -73.48
N ALA A 32 -50.75 14.84 -72.16
CA ALA A 32 -49.74 15.61 -71.44
C ALA A 32 -48.53 14.71 -71.21
N SER A 33 -47.44 14.95 -71.95
CA SER A 33 -46.17 14.28 -71.68
C SER A 33 -45.49 14.93 -70.47
N GLY A 34 -45.58 14.25 -69.32
CA GLY A 34 -44.77 14.57 -68.16
C GLY A 34 -43.47 13.77 -68.20
N VAL A 35 -42.31 14.44 -68.18
CA VAL A 35 -41.03 13.75 -67.92
C VAL A 35 -40.92 13.53 -66.41
N GLY A 36 -41.30 12.35 -65.95
CA GLY A 36 -41.02 11.89 -64.59
C GLY A 36 -39.56 11.47 -64.48
N ARG A 37 -38.72 12.24 -63.78
CA ARG A 37 -37.34 11.82 -63.46
C ARG A 37 -37.35 11.11 -62.12
N ALA A 38 -37.27 9.78 -62.13
CA ALA A 38 -37.08 8.98 -60.92
C ALA A 38 -35.58 8.76 -60.69
N VAL A 39 -35.07 9.16 -59.52
CA VAL A 39 -33.72 8.78 -59.09
C VAL A 39 -33.85 7.43 -58.40
N THR A 40 -33.29 6.39 -59.00
CA THR A 40 -33.15 5.08 -58.36
C THR A 40 -31.85 5.06 -57.55
N GLY A 41 -31.92 4.52 -56.34
CA GLY A 41 -30.76 4.40 -55.46
C GLY A 41 -31.14 3.63 -54.21
N THR A 42 -30.13 3.20 -53.46
CA THR A 42 -30.32 2.50 -52.18
C THR A 42 -29.65 3.32 -51.09
N LEU A 43 -30.40 3.67 -50.04
CA LEU A 43 -29.81 4.25 -48.83
C LEU A 43 -29.22 3.09 -48.01
N GLN A 44 -27.90 2.98 -48.00
CA GLN A 44 -27.21 1.95 -47.22
C GLN A 44 -27.20 2.27 -45.72
N ALA A 45 -27.20 1.24 -44.88
CA ALA A 45 -27.08 1.39 -43.44
C ALA A 45 -25.70 1.97 -43.07
N PRO A 46 -25.61 2.83 -42.03
CA PRO A 46 -24.34 3.11 -41.38
C PRO A 46 -23.69 1.83 -40.87
N THR A 47 -22.36 1.76 -40.89
CA THR A 47 -21.60 0.59 -40.41
C THR A 47 -20.55 1.01 -39.38
N ALA A 48 -19.93 0.01 -38.72
CA ALA A 48 -18.86 0.21 -37.73
C ALA A 48 -19.21 1.24 -36.65
N VAL A 49 -20.38 1.11 -36.02
CA VAL A 49 -20.76 1.90 -34.85
C VAL A 49 -19.89 1.47 -33.67
N ASP A 50 -18.95 2.33 -33.31
CA ASP A 50 -17.85 2.00 -32.41
C ASP A 50 -17.85 2.93 -31.18
N PRO A 51 -18.49 2.51 -30.07
CA PRO A 51 -18.28 3.11 -28.77
C PRO A 51 -17.06 2.46 -28.06
N PRO A 52 -16.37 3.18 -27.17
CA PRO A 52 -15.36 2.58 -26.31
C PRO A 52 -15.98 1.53 -25.37
N ALA A 53 -15.19 0.55 -24.94
CA ALA A 53 -15.68 -0.51 -24.05
C ALA A 53 -16.12 -0.01 -22.66
N ARG A 54 -15.49 1.05 -22.14
CA ARG A 54 -15.82 1.65 -20.83
C ARG A 54 -15.69 3.17 -20.87
N THR A 55 -16.58 3.89 -20.16
CA THR A 55 -16.51 5.34 -19.99
C THR A 55 -17.02 5.80 -18.62
N SER A 56 -16.75 7.06 -18.28
CA SER A 56 -17.13 7.68 -17.00
C SER A 56 -18.30 8.66 -17.07
N GLY A 57 -19.25 8.40 -17.97
CA GLY A 57 -20.49 9.19 -18.13
C GLY A 57 -20.58 9.99 -19.43
N SER A 58 -19.52 10.02 -20.23
CA SER A 58 -19.53 10.57 -21.59
C SER A 58 -19.08 9.49 -22.57
N VAL A 59 -19.97 9.08 -23.48
CA VAL A 59 -19.70 8.05 -24.48
C VAL A 59 -19.46 8.69 -25.85
N PRO A 60 -18.20 8.83 -26.30
CA PRO A 60 -17.93 9.18 -27.69
C PRO A 60 -18.31 7.99 -28.58
N ILE A 61 -19.04 8.27 -29.65
CA ILE A 61 -19.52 7.25 -30.59
C ILE A 61 -19.15 7.74 -31.99
N SER A 62 -18.54 6.86 -32.78
CA SER A 62 -18.26 7.10 -34.20
C SER A 62 -18.85 6.02 -35.08
N TRP A 63 -19.10 6.33 -36.35
CA TRP A 63 -19.58 5.38 -37.34
C TRP A 63 -19.08 5.72 -38.75
N VAL A 64 -19.16 4.74 -39.65
CA VAL A 64 -18.88 4.92 -41.08
C VAL A 64 -20.17 5.31 -41.79
N ALA A 65 -20.11 6.44 -42.51
CA ALA A 65 -21.23 6.95 -43.29
C ALA A 65 -21.57 6.02 -44.48
N PRO A 66 -22.85 5.93 -44.90
CA PRO A 66 -23.24 5.16 -46.08
C PRO A 66 -22.48 5.57 -47.35
N SER A 67 -21.86 4.60 -48.02
CA SER A 67 -21.12 4.81 -49.27
C SER A 67 -21.98 4.45 -50.50
N GLY A 68 -22.78 5.40 -50.98
CA GLY A 68 -23.63 5.18 -52.15
C GLY A 68 -24.06 6.48 -52.83
N SER A 69 -24.83 6.38 -53.91
CA SER A 69 -25.30 7.55 -54.67
C SER A 69 -26.29 8.43 -53.89
N ILE A 70 -26.83 7.95 -52.78
CA ILE A 70 -27.70 8.71 -51.87
C ILE A 70 -26.91 9.06 -50.61
N VAL A 71 -26.65 10.35 -50.41
CA VAL A 71 -26.02 10.87 -49.20
C VAL A 71 -27.11 11.20 -48.17
N PRO A 72 -27.04 10.68 -46.93
CA PRO A 72 -28.00 11.00 -45.88
C PRO A 72 -28.07 12.51 -45.60
N THR A 73 -29.27 13.01 -45.29
CA THR A 73 -29.47 14.37 -44.76
C THR A 73 -28.93 14.50 -43.34
N GLY A 74 -28.87 13.40 -42.61
CA GLY A 74 -28.24 13.30 -41.31
C GLY A 74 -28.56 11.98 -40.62
N TYR A 75 -28.22 11.91 -39.34
CA TYR A 75 -28.32 10.72 -38.51
C TYR A 75 -29.07 11.04 -37.20
N PHE A 76 -29.77 10.06 -36.65
CA PHE A 76 -30.11 10.07 -35.23
C PHE A 76 -29.66 8.76 -34.57
N VAL A 77 -29.31 8.86 -33.30
CA VAL A 77 -28.71 7.79 -32.51
C VAL A 77 -29.68 7.41 -31.39
N THR A 78 -29.85 6.12 -31.20
CA THR A 78 -30.59 5.56 -30.06
C THR A 78 -29.66 4.72 -29.22
N ARG A 79 -29.80 4.80 -27.90
CA ARG A 79 -29.18 3.88 -26.94
C ARG A 79 -30.20 2.88 -26.45
N SER A 80 -29.73 1.69 -26.13
CA SER A 80 -30.54 0.64 -25.51
C SER A 80 -29.85 0.13 -24.26
N SER A 81 -30.65 -0.10 -23.21
CA SER A 81 -30.21 -0.68 -21.93
C SER A 81 -31.34 -1.53 -21.36
N ALA A 82 -31.06 -2.77 -20.96
CA ALA A 82 -32.04 -3.69 -20.38
C ALA A 82 -33.36 -3.83 -21.19
N GLY A 83 -33.28 -3.76 -22.53
CA GLY A 83 -34.43 -3.85 -23.44
C GLY A 83 -35.21 -2.55 -23.65
N ALA A 84 -34.93 -1.48 -22.90
CA ALA A 84 -35.49 -0.16 -23.14
C ALA A 84 -34.62 0.64 -24.13
N THR A 85 -35.24 1.45 -24.98
CA THR A 85 -34.55 2.34 -25.94
C THR A 85 -34.81 3.81 -25.62
N ALA A 86 -33.78 4.64 -25.75
CA ALA A 86 -33.84 6.07 -25.51
C ALA A 86 -33.05 6.84 -26.59
N PRO A 87 -33.41 8.11 -26.88
CA PRO A 87 -32.59 8.96 -27.74
C PRO A 87 -31.21 9.21 -27.11
N ALA A 88 -30.18 9.30 -27.95
CA ALA A 88 -28.80 9.55 -27.57
C ALA A 88 -28.22 10.75 -28.35
N CYS A 89 -27.13 11.33 -27.84
CA CYS A 89 -26.42 12.43 -28.49
C CYS A 89 -27.28 13.69 -28.77
N GLY A 90 -28.35 13.91 -28.00
CA GLY A 90 -29.31 15.00 -28.25
C GLY A 90 -30.06 14.89 -29.59
N SER A 91 -29.98 13.74 -30.26
CA SER A 91 -30.58 13.53 -31.57
C SER A 91 -31.94 12.87 -31.50
N SER A 92 -32.75 13.08 -32.53
CA SER A 92 -34.06 12.45 -32.70
C SER A 92 -34.46 12.44 -34.18
N ARG A 93 -35.61 11.86 -34.50
CA ARG A 93 -36.17 11.94 -35.87
C ARG A 93 -36.41 13.38 -36.35
N LEU A 94 -36.53 14.33 -35.43
CA LEU A 94 -36.77 15.76 -35.72
C LEU A 94 -35.50 16.61 -35.58
N SER A 95 -34.41 16.05 -35.04
CA SER A 95 -33.15 16.75 -34.82
C SER A 95 -31.99 15.83 -35.20
N LEU A 96 -31.47 16.02 -36.41
CA LEU A 96 -30.46 15.15 -37.00
C LEU A 96 -29.05 15.72 -36.80
N ILE A 97 -28.10 14.81 -36.63
CA ILE A 97 -26.65 15.09 -36.60
C ILE A 97 -26.11 14.93 -38.02
N THR A 98 -25.29 15.88 -38.48
CA THR A 98 -24.66 15.82 -39.82
C THR A 98 -23.26 15.20 -39.78
N ALA A 99 -22.59 15.26 -38.63
CA ALA A 99 -21.32 14.58 -38.39
C ALA A 99 -21.50 13.06 -38.29
N SER A 100 -20.43 12.31 -38.57
CA SER A 100 -20.35 10.84 -38.39
C SER A 100 -19.82 10.44 -37.00
N SER A 101 -19.98 11.32 -36.02
CA SER A 101 -19.62 11.09 -34.63
C SER A 101 -20.45 11.98 -33.70
N CYS A 102 -20.59 11.56 -32.45
CA CYS A 102 -21.24 12.34 -31.40
C CYS A 102 -20.76 11.91 -30.00
N VAL A 103 -21.10 12.69 -28.98
CA VAL A 103 -20.86 12.33 -27.57
C VAL A 103 -22.20 12.26 -26.86
N ASP A 104 -22.45 11.12 -26.22
CA ASP A 104 -23.65 10.87 -25.44
C ASP A 104 -23.36 11.01 -23.94
N ALA A 105 -24.06 11.91 -23.26
CA ALA A 105 -23.94 12.09 -21.82
C ALA A 105 -24.91 11.13 -21.10
N ILE A 106 -24.37 10.27 -20.23
CA ILE A 106 -25.09 9.27 -19.45
C ILE A 106 -24.72 9.46 -17.98
N ALA A 107 -25.72 9.79 -17.16
CA ALA A 107 -25.54 9.96 -15.71
C ALA A 107 -25.79 8.67 -14.90
N VAL A 108 -26.27 7.61 -15.55
CA VAL A 108 -26.68 6.36 -14.88
C VAL A 108 -25.74 5.24 -15.27
N ASP A 109 -25.17 4.58 -14.26
CA ASP A 109 -24.28 3.43 -14.46
C ASP A 109 -25.03 2.28 -15.15
N GLY A 110 -24.35 1.58 -16.06
CA GLY A 110 -24.97 0.46 -16.76
C GLY A 110 -24.28 0.06 -18.05
N ILE A 111 -24.85 -0.96 -18.70
CA ILE A 111 -24.41 -1.47 -20.00
C ILE A 111 -25.34 -0.95 -21.08
N TYR A 112 -24.77 -0.31 -22.10
CA TYR A 112 -25.49 0.30 -23.21
C TYR A 112 -25.01 -0.22 -24.57
N ARG A 113 -25.94 -0.26 -25.53
CA ARG A 113 -25.64 -0.49 -26.96
C ARG A 113 -26.26 0.62 -27.80
N TYR A 114 -25.59 0.99 -28.87
CA TYR A 114 -26.00 2.07 -29.77
C TYR A 114 -26.46 1.56 -31.13
N THR A 115 -27.43 2.26 -31.69
CA THR A 115 -27.88 2.06 -33.07
C THR A 115 -28.00 3.41 -33.76
N VAL A 116 -27.36 3.54 -34.91
CA VAL A 116 -27.33 4.77 -35.71
C VAL A 116 -28.29 4.59 -36.89
N THR A 117 -29.20 5.54 -37.06
CA THR A 117 -30.15 5.53 -38.18
C THR A 117 -29.85 6.70 -39.12
N ALA A 118 -29.54 6.39 -40.37
CA ALA A 118 -29.41 7.38 -41.44
C ALA A 118 -30.78 7.79 -41.97
N VAL A 119 -30.95 9.07 -42.26
CA VAL A 119 -32.21 9.65 -42.77
C VAL A 119 -31.95 10.37 -44.08
N TYR A 120 -32.72 10.05 -45.11
CA TYR A 120 -32.77 10.79 -46.38
C TYR A 120 -34.22 10.98 -46.81
N ARG A 121 -34.75 12.20 -46.69
CA ARG A 121 -36.19 12.49 -46.94
C ARG A 121 -37.07 11.57 -46.08
N SER A 122 -37.88 10.71 -46.71
CA SER A 122 -38.74 9.71 -46.03
C SER A 122 -38.06 8.36 -45.81
N TRP A 123 -36.84 8.16 -46.33
CA TRP A 123 -36.13 6.89 -46.25
C TRP A 123 -35.25 6.87 -45.00
N THR A 124 -35.26 5.73 -44.32
CA THR A 124 -34.41 5.48 -43.16
C THR A 124 -33.79 4.10 -43.23
N THR A 125 -32.61 3.96 -42.65
CA THR A 125 -31.90 2.67 -42.55
C THR A 125 -31.01 2.70 -41.32
N SER A 126 -30.96 1.60 -40.59
CA SER A 126 -30.30 1.50 -39.28
C SER A 126 -29.12 0.55 -39.34
N SER A 127 -28.07 0.87 -38.59
CA SER A 127 -26.94 -0.04 -38.38
C SER A 127 -27.36 -1.28 -37.58
N SER A 128 -26.51 -2.30 -37.54
CA SER A 128 -26.55 -3.28 -36.46
C SER A 128 -26.27 -2.59 -35.10
N PRO A 129 -26.74 -3.15 -33.97
CA PRO A 129 -26.34 -2.69 -32.65
C PRO A 129 -24.81 -2.74 -32.49
N SER A 130 -24.25 -1.76 -31.78
CA SER A 130 -22.83 -1.73 -31.44
C SER A 130 -22.45 -2.84 -30.46
N SER A 131 -21.14 -2.97 -30.24
CA SER A 131 -20.58 -3.60 -29.04
C SER A 131 -21.08 -2.90 -27.77
N GLU A 132 -21.03 -3.61 -26.65
CA GLU A 132 -21.43 -3.07 -25.35
C GLU A 132 -20.43 -2.04 -24.84
N VAL A 133 -20.96 -0.93 -24.31
CA VAL A 133 -20.20 0.00 -23.47
C VAL A 133 -20.70 -0.08 -22.04
N THR A 134 -19.78 -0.14 -21.08
CA THR A 134 -20.11 0.02 -19.67
C THR A 134 -19.84 1.46 -19.23
N VAL A 135 -20.88 2.13 -18.75
CA VAL A 135 -20.77 3.47 -18.14
C VAL A 135 -20.72 3.31 -16.63
N ALA A 136 -19.72 3.91 -15.98
CA ALA A 136 -19.59 3.96 -14.52
C ALA A 136 -19.13 5.35 -14.09
N THR A 137 -19.94 6.06 -13.32
CA THR A 137 -19.72 7.45 -12.92
C THR A 137 -18.98 7.54 -11.57
N PRO A 138 -18.07 8.52 -11.38
CA PRO A 138 -17.36 8.68 -10.10
C PRO A 138 -18.33 8.97 -8.94
N ALA A 139 -18.26 8.19 -7.86
CA ALA A 139 -19.11 8.39 -6.67
C ALA A 139 -18.37 8.32 -5.33
N ARG A 140 -17.34 7.46 -5.23
CA ARG A 140 -16.58 7.26 -3.99
C ARG A 140 -15.12 6.90 -4.25
N LEU A 141 -14.31 7.05 -3.22
CA LEU A 141 -12.95 6.56 -3.18
C LEU A 141 -12.88 5.19 -2.51
N ALA A 142 -11.84 4.42 -2.83
CA ALA A 142 -11.49 3.19 -2.13
C ALA A 142 -9.97 2.97 -2.16
N PHE A 143 -9.40 2.45 -1.07
CA PHE A 143 -8.01 2.01 -1.06
C PHE A 143 -7.88 0.72 -1.88
N SER A 144 -7.18 0.78 -3.00
CA SER A 144 -6.82 -0.42 -3.78
C SER A 144 -5.55 -1.07 -3.27
N VAL A 145 -4.67 -0.28 -2.63
CA VAL A 145 -3.54 -0.77 -1.83
C VAL A 145 -3.53 -0.01 -0.50
N SER A 146 -3.72 -0.75 0.59
CA SER A 146 -3.79 -0.22 1.95
C SER A 146 -2.42 -0.19 2.63
N PRO A 147 -2.22 0.71 3.61
CA PRO A 147 -1.02 0.69 4.45
C PRO A 147 -0.94 -0.57 5.29
N SER A 148 0.28 -0.97 5.61
CA SER A 148 0.58 -2.05 6.55
C SER A 148 1.51 -1.54 7.65
N THR A 149 1.80 -2.37 8.64
CA THR A 149 2.72 -2.00 9.71
C THR A 149 4.07 -1.58 9.13
N SER A 150 4.57 -0.43 9.58
CA SER A 150 5.81 0.16 9.08
C SER A 150 6.68 0.65 10.23
N VAL A 151 7.97 0.83 9.96
CA VAL A 151 8.90 1.45 10.89
C VAL A 151 8.74 2.98 10.85
N VAL A 152 8.93 3.61 12.01
CA VAL A 152 8.93 5.07 12.16
C VAL A 152 9.90 5.74 11.19
N ASN A 153 9.47 6.83 10.55
CA ASN A 153 10.18 7.56 9.48
C ASN A 153 10.49 6.76 8.21
N ALA A 154 10.21 5.45 8.15
CA ALA A 154 10.35 4.66 6.94
C ALA A 154 9.18 4.96 5.98
N VAL A 155 9.45 4.81 4.68
CA VAL A 155 8.41 4.92 3.66
C VAL A 155 7.40 3.78 3.84
N LEU A 156 6.12 4.13 3.93
CA LEU A 156 5.01 3.18 4.02
C LEU A 156 5.03 2.25 2.80
N SER A 157 5.11 0.94 3.08
CA SER A 157 5.09 -0.14 2.10
C SER A 157 3.95 -1.11 2.44
N PRO A 158 3.21 -1.65 1.46
CA PRO A 158 3.30 -1.39 0.02
C PRO A 158 2.90 0.05 -0.36
N ARG A 159 3.25 0.46 -1.59
CA ARG A 159 2.91 1.81 -2.11
C ARG A 159 1.40 2.01 -2.09
N ILE A 160 0.94 3.01 -1.35
CA ILE A 160 -0.47 3.30 -1.18
C ILE A 160 -1.10 3.75 -2.50
N ALA A 161 -2.27 3.21 -2.79
CA ALA A 161 -3.04 3.52 -3.99
C ALA A 161 -4.53 3.64 -3.64
N VAL A 162 -5.17 4.66 -4.21
CA VAL A 162 -6.59 4.96 -4.06
C VAL A 162 -7.22 4.98 -5.44
N THR A 163 -8.32 4.25 -5.60
CA THR A 163 -9.07 4.16 -6.85
C THR A 163 -10.42 4.85 -6.70
N VAL A 164 -10.88 5.46 -7.79
CA VAL A 164 -12.22 6.03 -7.90
C VAL A 164 -13.19 4.92 -8.28
N GLN A 165 -14.32 4.85 -7.59
CA GLN A 165 -15.37 3.87 -7.83
C GLN A 165 -16.73 4.53 -8.02
N SER A 166 -17.62 3.83 -8.71
CA SER A 166 -19.04 4.11 -8.79
C SER A 166 -19.77 3.66 -7.52
N THR A 167 -21.07 3.94 -7.47
CA THR A 167 -21.92 3.61 -6.32
C THR A 167 -22.01 2.11 -6.03
N ASP A 168 -21.85 1.28 -7.06
CA ASP A 168 -21.81 -0.20 -6.99
C ASP A 168 -20.42 -0.76 -6.61
N GLY A 169 -19.40 0.10 -6.46
CA GLY A 169 -18.02 -0.29 -6.17
C GLY A 169 -17.17 -0.66 -7.39
N SER A 170 -17.71 -0.55 -8.61
CA SER A 170 -16.93 -0.77 -9.83
C SER A 170 -15.86 0.34 -10.02
N PRO A 171 -14.65 0.03 -10.50
CA PRO A 171 -13.63 1.05 -10.74
C PRO A 171 -13.99 1.96 -11.92
N VAL A 172 -13.71 3.25 -11.80
CA VAL A 172 -14.04 4.29 -12.79
C VAL A 172 -12.77 4.89 -13.39
N ALA A 173 -12.55 4.66 -14.68
CA ALA A 173 -11.38 5.11 -15.43
C ALA A 173 -11.44 6.61 -15.78
N THR A 174 -11.15 7.48 -14.80
CA THR A 174 -11.09 8.94 -15.00
C THR A 174 -9.74 9.49 -14.53
N SER A 175 -9.01 10.13 -15.43
CA SER A 175 -7.74 10.79 -15.13
C SER A 175 -7.94 12.21 -14.61
N GLY A 176 -7.02 12.69 -13.77
CA GLY A 176 -6.96 14.09 -13.34
C GLY A 176 -7.85 14.46 -12.14
N ILE A 177 -8.50 13.49 -11.50
CA ILE A 177 -9.19 13.72 -10.24
C ILE A 177 -8.12 13.89 -9.15
N GLN A 178 -8.14 15.03 -8.46
CA GLN A 178 -7.26 15.26 -7.32
C GLN A 178 -7.75 14.49 -6.09
N ILE A 179 -6.87 13.70 -5.50
CA ILE A 179 -7.09 12.99 -4.25
C ILE A 179 -6.03 13.44 -3.25
N ASP A 180 -6.49 13.87 -2.08
CA ASP A 180 -5.65 14.23 -0.94
C ASP A 180 -5.69 13.10 0.10
N ILE A 181 -4.56 12.84 0.76
CA ILE A 181 -4.43 11.84 1.82
C ILE A 181 -3.96 12.49 3.13
N ALA A 182 -4.58 12.10 4.22
CA ALA A 182 -4.26 12.55 5.57
C ALA A 182 -4.34 11.41 6.58
N ILE A 183 -3.82 11.62 7.79
CA ILE A 183 -4.07 10.70 8.91
C ILE A 183 -5.52 10.87 9.36
N GLY A 184 -6.24 9.76 9.49
CA GLY A 184 -7.56 9.71 10.12
C GLY A 184 -7.44 9.60 11.63
N VAL A 185 -7.21 8.38 12.12
CA VAL A 185 -6.90 8.13 13.53
C VAL A 185 -5.42 8.35 13.77
N ASN A 186 -5.07 9.25 14.69
CA ASN A 186 -3.70 9.62 15.02
C ASN A 186 -3.40 9.36 16.51
N PRO A 187 -3.09 8.11 16.91
CA PRO A 187 -2.97 7.72 18.32
C PRO A 187 -1.77 8.35 19.04
N ALA A 188 -0.72 8.73 18.33
CA ALA A 188 0.51 9.26 18.93
C ALA A 188 0.92 10.64 18.36
N ALA A 189 -0.06 11.41 17.85
CA ALA A 189 0.15 12.77 17.31
C ALA A 189 1.27 12.87 16.25
N GLY A 190 1.44 11.82 15.44
CA GLY A 190 2.47 11.76 14.40
C GLY A 190 2.15 12.66 13.21
N VAL A 191 3.19 13.04 12.47
CA VAL A 191 3.10 13.84 11.24
C VAL A 191 3.25 12.91 10.03
N LEU A 192 2.32 13.02 9.08
CA LEU A 192 2.41 12.35 7.78
C LEU A 192 3.22 13.22 6.82
N ALA A 193 4.37 12.72 6.40
CA ALA A 193 5.22 13.34 5.39
C ALA A 193 5.04 12.69 4.01
N GLY A 194 5.60 13.30 2.96
CA GLY A 194 5.57 12.80 1.58
C GLY A 194 4.62 13.57 0.67
N SER A 195 4.28 12.98 -0.47
CA SER A 195 3.32 13.57 -1.40
C SER A 195 1.89 13.30 -0.92
N LEU A 196 1.26 14.31 -0.31
CA LEU A 196 -0.09 14.19 0.25
C LEU A 196 -1.21 14.37 -0.78
N THR A 197 -0.87 14.84 -1.98
CA THR A 197 -1.82 15.08 -3.07
C THR A 197 -1.37 14.33 -4.31
N ALA A 198 -2.28 13.62 -4.96
CA ALA A 198 -2.02 12.92 -6.21
C ALA A 198 -3.22 13.02 -7.17
N LEU A 199 -2.92 13.07 -8.46
CA LEU A 199 -3.94 13.00 -9.52
C LEU A 199 -4.16 11.54 -9.93
N THR A 200 -5.40 11.19 -10.26
CA THR A 200 -5.70 9.87 -10.84
C THR A 200 -5.09 9.72 -12.23
N SER A 201 -4.62 8.52 -12.55
CA SER A 201 -4.19 8.11 -13.89
C SER A 201 -5.38 7.80 -14.81
N ALA A 202 -5.12 7.41 -16.06
CA ALA A 202 -6.13 6.94 -17.01
C ALA A 202 -6.99 5.77 -16.48
N THR A 203 -6.50 5.01 -15.50
CA THR A 203 -7.26 3.92 -14.87
C THR A 203 -8.05 4.36 -13.63
N GLY A 204 -8.10 5.66 -13.33
CA GLY A 204 -8.83 6.18 -12.16
C GLY A 204 -8.14 5.93 -10.82
N THR A 205 -6.83 5.66 -10.83
CA THR A 205 -6.07 5.36 -9.61
C THR A 205 -5.02 6.43 -9.36
N ALA A 206 -5.02 6.98 -8.15
CA ALA A 206 -3.96 7.85 -7.63
C ALA A 206 -3.01 7.03 -6.73
N THR A 207 -1.71 7.28 -6.84
CA THR A 207 -0.69 6.60 -6.02
C THR A 207 0.08 7.61 -5.21
N PHE A 208 0.39 7.27 -3.97
CA PHE A 208 1.03 8.17 -3.01
C PHE A 208 2.44 7.67 -2.68
N PRO A 209 3.48 8.10 -3.41
CA PRO A 209 4.86 7.74 -3.14
C PRO A 209 5.38 8.42 -1.86
N GLY A 210 6.27 7.73 -1.14
CA GLY A 210 7.11 8.38 -0.12
C GLY A 210 6.36 8.83 1.13
N LEU A 211 5.16 8.31 1.39
CA LEU A 211 4.46 8.58 2.64
C LEU A 211 5.24 7.98 3.81
N SER A 212 5.38 8.70 4.92
CA SER A 212 5.98 8.20 6.17
C SER A 212 5.34 8.89 7.38
N ILE A 213 5.40 8.23 8.55
CA ILE A 213 4.92 8.77 9.82
C ILE A 213 6.07 8.75 10.82
N ASP A 214 6.24 9.86 11.55
CA ASP A 214 7.40 10.13 12.41
C ASP A 214 7.26 9.67 13.87
N SER A 215 6.10 9.12 14.25
CA SER A 215 5.78 8.76 15.63
C SER A 215 5.28 7.32 15.73
N ILE A 216 5.78 6.61 16.73
CA ILE A 216 5.41 5.22 17.04
C ILE A 216 4.01 5.19 17.65
N GLY A 217 3.16 4.29 17.16
CA GLY A 217 1.81 4.11 17.68
C GLY A 217 1.04 3.01 16.96
N VAL A 218 0.00 2.51 17.62
CA VAL A 218 -0.87 1.45 17.09
C VAL A 218 -2.26 1.98 16.83
N GLY A 219 -2.85 1.62 15.68
CA GLY A 219 -4.22 2.03 15.32
C GLY A 219 -4.28 3.26 14.40
N TYR A 220 -3.19 3.60 13.71
CA TYR A 220 -3.22 4.63 12.68
C TYR A 220 -4.18 4.24 11.55
N THR A 221 -4.89 5.22 10.98
CA THR A 221 -5.59 5.06 9.70
C THR A 221 -5.25 6.21 8.77
N LEU A 222 -5.35 5.99 7.46
CA LEU A 222 -5.28 7.03 6.45
C LEU A 222 -6.67 7.30 5.90
N VAL A 223 -6.97 8.56 5.61
CA VAL A 223 -8.21 9.01 4.96
C VAL A 223 -7.87 9.63 3.62
N ALA A 224 -8.53 9.15 2.57
CA ALA A 224 -8.44 9.72 1.24
C ALA A 224 -9.69 10.56 0.94
N THR A 225 -9.50 11.79 0.47
CA THR A 225 -10.57 12.76 0.18
C THR A 225 -10.43 13.34 -1.21
N SER A 226 -11.57 13.65 -1.84
CA SER A 226 -11.65 14.37 -3.11
C SER A 226 -12.96 15.16 -3.15
N ALA A 227 -12.97 16.29 -3.86
CA ALA A 227 -14.16 17.12 -3.97
C ALA A 227 -15.29 16.37 -4.70
N GLY A 228 -16.47 16.28 -4.07
CA GLY A 228 -17.65 15.66 -4.67
C GLY A 228 -17.70 14.12 -4.62
N LEU A 229 -16.69 13.46 -4.04
CA LEU A 229 -16.66 12.01 -3.86
C LEU A 229 -16.76 11.64 -2.38
N THR A 230 -17.41 10.51 -2.08
CA THR A 230 -17.38 9.95 -0.72
C THR A 230 -15.95 9.50 -0.37
N SER A 231 -15.46 9.93 0.79
CA SER A 231 -14.10 9.60 1.26
C SER A 231 -13.92 8.12 1.59
N ALA A 232 -12.66 7.68 1.65
CA ALA A 232 -12.30 6.33 2.08
C ALA A 232 -11.40 6.39 3.31
N THR A 233 -11.56 5.45 4.23
CA THR A 233 -10.63 5.25 5.36
C THR A 233 -9.96 3.89 5.20
N SER A 234 -8.66 3.82 5.43
CA SER A 234 -7.91 2.57 5.38
C SER A 234 -8.23 1.68 6.59
N PRO A 235 -7.90 0.38 6.54
CA PRO A 235 -7.74 -0.43 7.74
C PRO A 235 -6.73 0.21 8.71
N SER A 236 -6.81 -0.17 9.99
CA SER A 236 -5.84 0.25 11.01
C SER A 236 -4.48 -0.41 10.81
N PHE A 237 -3.40 0.33 11.00
CA PHE A 237 -2.03 -0.17 10.98
C PHE A 237 -1.20 0.41 12.14
N ALA A 238 0.04 -0.05 12.28
CA ALA A 238 0.96 0.40 13.32
C ALA A 238 2.22 1.03 12.74
N ILE A 239 2.77 1.99 13.46
CA ILE A 239 4.13 2.49 13.28
C ILE A 239 4.96 1.98 14.45
N THR A 240 6.01 1.20 14.16
CA THR A 240 6.87 0.57 15.16
C THR A 240 8.27 1.18 15.13
N SER A 241 9.09 0.91 16.15
CA SER A 241 10.52 1.18 16.07
C SER A 241 11.19 0.32 15.00
N SER A 242 12.36 0.73 14.52
CA SER A 242 13.21 -0.15 13.71
C SER A 242 13.61 -1.36 14.55
N PRO A 243 13.61 -2.59 13.99
CA PRO A 243 14.16 -3.73 14.71
C PRO A 243 15.64 -3.45 15.02
N LEU A 244 16.04 -3.67 16.27
CA LEU A 244 17.41 -3.54 16.70
C LEU A 244 18.20 -4.76 16.23
N ALA A 245 19.24 -4.58 15.42
CA ALA A 245 20.11 -5.68 14.99
C ALA A 245 21.00 -6.15 16.14
N GLY A 246 21.42 -7.42 16.14
CA GLY A 246 22.43 -7.93 17.08
C GLY A 246 23.79 -7.25 16.90
N VAL A 247 24.68 -7.38 17.88
CA VAL A 247 26.08 -6.92 17.76
C VAL A 247 26.87 -7.97 16.99
N ASN A 248 27.55 -7.55 15.92
CA ASN A 248 28.38 -8.46 15.14
C ASN A 248 29.68 -8.78 15.88
N LEU A 249 29.83 -10.02 16.34
CA LEU A 249 30.99 -10.47 17.10
C LEU A 249 32.17 -10.89 16.21
N GLY A 250 32.01 -10.93 14.88
CA GLY A 250 33.04 -11.46 13.97
C GLY A 250 33.50 -12.87 14.39
N ARG A 251 34.81 -13.11 14.41
CA ARG A 251 35.39 -14.38 14.88
C ARG A 251 35.15 -14.65 16.35
N ALA A 252 34.99 -13.61 17.18
CA ALA A 252 34.71 -13.79 18.61
C ALA A 252 33.37 -14.52 18.86
N ALA A 253 32.52 -14.68 17.84
CA ALA A 253 31.29 -15.46 17.92
C ALA A 253 31.53 -16.95 18.26
N THR A 254 32.68 -17.54 17.94
CA THR A 254 32.95 -18.97 18.26
C THR A 254 33.55 -19.18 19.65
N TYR A 255 33.98 -18.10 20.31
CA TYR A 255 34.65 -18.15 21.60
C TYR A 255 33.65 -18.18 22.76
N SER A 256 33.83 -19.13 23.68
CA SER A 256 33.18 -19.09 24.99
C SER A 256 33.86 -18.07 25.90
N VAL A 257 35.19 -18.01 25.82
CA VAL A 257 36.03 -17.17 26.69
C VAL A 257 37.16 -16.57 25.86
N PHE A 258 37.38 -15.27 25.99
CA PHE A 258 38.51 -14.54 25.41
C PHE A 258 39.01 -13.46 26.38
N GLY A 259 40.33 -13.35 26.58
CA GLY A 259 40.91 -12.32 27.44
C GLY A 259 42.41 -12.09 27.23
N SER A 260 42.97 -11.10 27.93
CA SER A 260 44.41 -10.84 27.92
C SER A 260 45.23 -11.91 28.66
N ALA A 261 44.61 -12.56 29.63
CA ALA A 261 45.05 -13.80 30.27
C ALA A 261 43.79 -14.53 30.74
N VAL A 262 43.82 -15.86 30.80
CA VAL A 262 42.69 -16.64 31.33
C VAL A 262 43.17 -17.58 32.42
N THR A 263 42.51 -17.52 33.57
CA THR A 263 42.79 -18.38 34.73
C THR A 263 41.53 -19.13 35.12
N ASP A 264 41.63 -20.44 35.32
CA ASP A 264 40.57 -21.26 35.91
C ASP A 264 41.04 -21.91 37.22
N ASN A 265 40.39 -21.55 38.33
CA ASN A 265 40.66 -22.05 39.68
C ASN A 265 39.76 -23.23 40.07
N GLY A 266 39.05 -23.84 39.12
CA GLY A 266 38.14 -24.96 39.36
C GLY A 266 37.98 -25.83 38.11
N LEU A 267 36.99 -26.71 38.04
CA LEU A 267 36.76 -27.57 36.86
C LEU A 267 35.69 -26.95 35.95
N SER A 268 36.07 -25.98 35.12
CA SER A 268 35.11 -25.36 34.20
C SER A 268 34.91 -26.18 32.91
N THR A 269 33.73 -26.01 32.30
CA THR A 269 33.35 -26.55 31.00
C THR A 269 32.97 -25.42 30.06
N LEU A 270 33.61 -25.36 28.90
CA LEU A 270 33.38 -24.36 27.85
C LEU A 270 32.82 -25.04 26.60
N SER A 271 31.73 -24.54 26.01
CA SER A 271 31.14 -25.19 24.83
C SER A 271 31.81 -24.85 23.49
N GLY A 272 32.55 -23.74 23.44
CA GLY A 272 33.21 -23.23 22.23
C GLY A 272 34.71 -22.99 22.45
N ASP A 273 35.28 -22.10 21.64
CA ASP A 273 36.72 -21.83 21.66
C ASP A 273 37.15 -21.09 22.94
N LEU A 274 38.41 -21.28 23.33
CA LEU A 274 39.08 -20.61 24.43
C LEU A 274 40.24 -19.78 23.88
N GLY A 275 40.25 -18.48 24.15
CA GLY A 275 41.26 -17.55 23.65
C GLY A 275 42.00 -16.81 24.75
N SER A 276 43.33 -16.71 24.63
CA SER A 276 44.15 -15.87 25.50
C SER A 276 45.29 -15.21 24.73
N ILE A 277 45.45 -13.90 24.93
CA ILE A 277 46.61 -13.14 24.41
C ILE A 277 47.89 -13.53 25.14
N GLY A 278 47.79 -13.66 26.47
CA GLY A 278 48.89 -14.03 27.34
C GLY A 278 48.69 -15.41 27.95
N ALA A 279 48.94 -15.52 29.26
CA ALA A 279 48.97 -16.79 29.97
C ALA A 279 47.58 -17.47 30.05
N LEU A 280 47.57 -18.78 29.82
CA LEU A 280 46.50 -19.70 30.20
C LEU A 280 46.93 -20.47 31.46
N THR A 281 46.19 -20.31 32.55
CA THR A 281 46.50 -20.95 33.84
C THR A 281 45.35 -21.83 34.30
N GLY A 282 45.66 -23.06 34.74
CA GLY A 282 44.66 -23.97 35.29
C GLY A 282 43.87 -24.79 34.28
N PHE A 283 44.35 -24.95 33.03
CA PHE A 283 43.61 -25.64 31.95
C PHE A 283 44.00 -27.11 31.68
N THR A 284 44.83 -27.73 32.52
CA THR A 284 45.39 -29.08 32.28
C THR A 284 44.35 -30.21 32.20
N ASP A 285 43.19 -30.06 32.87
CA ASP A 285 42.11 -31.08 32.93
C ASP A 285 40.71 -30.50 32.62
N LYS A 286 40.62 -29.48 31.77
CA LYS A 286 39.34 -28.78 31.50
C LYS A 286 38.70 -29.22 30.20
N SER A 287 37.37 -29.19 30.15
CA SER A 287 36.62 -29.48 28.94
C SER A 287 36.42 -28.20 28.15
N VAL A 288 37.12 -28.09 27.02
CA VAL A 288 36.90 -27.06 26.00
C VAL A 288 36.28 -27.76 24.80
N GLY A 289 35.06 -27.37 24.44
CA GLY A 289 34.31 -27.96 23.33
C GLY A 289 34.79 -27.50 21.95
N GLY A 290 35.49 -26.36 21.90
CA GLY A 290 36.16 -25.85 20.70
C GLY A 290 37.68 -25.96 20.76
N THR A 291 38.35 -25.09 20.01
CA THR A 291 39.82 -24.99 19.94
C THR A 291 40.36 -24.05 21.01
N THR A 292 41.52 -24.37 21.56
CA THR A 292 42.26 -23.46 22.45
C THR A 292 43.30 -22.68 21.66
N HIS A 293 43.19 -21.36 21.71
CA HIS A 293 44.05 -20.39 21.04
C HIS A 293 44.82 -19.58 22.07
N ALA A 294 46.14 -19.72 22.10
CA ALA A 294 47.01 -19.10 23.11
C ALA A 294 48.20 -18.41 22.44
N GLY A 295 48.13 -17.08 22.33
CA GLY A 295 49.19 -16.27 21.71
C GLY A 295 49.41 -16.52 20.22
N ASP A 296 48.43 -17.06 19.49
CA ASP A 296 48.52 -17.32 18.05
C ASP A 296 47.93 -16.18 17.19
N ALA A 297 47.95 -16.38 15.86
CA ALA A 297 47.45 -15.39 14.92
C ALA A 297 45.92 -15.18 15.00
N ASP A 298 45.16 -16.21 15.41
CA ASP A 298 43.70 -16.10 15.54
C ASP A 298 43.33 -15.20 16.72
N VAL A 299 44.05 -15.32 17.84
CA VAL A 299 43.89 -14.45 19.02
C VAL A 299 44.03 -12.96 18.66
N SER A 300 44.95 -12.61 17.75
CA SER A 300 45.11 -11.23 17.28
C SER A 300 43.91 -10.74 16.45
N ALA A 301 43.38 -11.59 15.56
CA ALA A 301 42.20 -11.27 14.76
C ALA A 301 40.93 -11.15 15.63
N VAL A 302 40.77 -12.06 16.59
CA VAL A 302 39.65 -12.07 17.55
C VAL A 302 39.70 -10.83 18.45
N SER A 303 40.89 -10.38 18.87
CA SER A 303 41.04 -9.12 19.61
C SER A 303 40.51 -7.92 18.82
N SER A 304 40.77 -7.88 17.51
CA SER A 304 40.24 -6.84 16.63
C SER A 304 38.72 -6.92 16.47
N ASP A 305 38.18 -8.12 16.23
CA ASP A 305 36.73 -8.32 16.09
C ASP A 305 35.99 -8.02 17.41
N PHE A 306 36.57 -8.35 18.56
CA PHE A 306 36.09 -7.96 19.89
C PHE A 306 36.03 -6.43 20.05
N GLN A 307 37.09 -5.71 19.68
CA GLN A 307 37.12 -4.24 19.76
C GLN A 307 36.07 -3.61 18.85
N ALA A 308 35.87 -4.16 17.64
CA ALA A 308 34.83 -3.71 16.72
C ALA A 308 33.42 -3.95 17.30
N ALA A 309 33.17 -5.13 17.87
CA ALA A 309 31.90 -5.46 18.53
C ALA A 309 31.63 -4.55 19.74
N TYR A 310 32.65 -4.30 20.57
CA TYR A 310 32.55 -3.37 21.69
C TYR A 310 32.22 -1.95 21.21
N ALA A 311 32.92 -1.46 20.18
CA ALA A 311 32.68 -0.13 19.62
C ALA A 311 31.28 -0.01 18.98
N ASP A 312 30.79 -1.05 18.28
CA ASP A 312 29.40 -1.12 17.78
C ASP A 312 28.40 -0.99 18.94
N ALA A 313 28.57 -1.81 19.98
CA ALA A 313 27.69 -1.81 21.15
C ALA A 313 27.68 -0.44 21.88
N VAL A 314 28.84 0.22 22.01
CA VAL A 314 28.95 1.60 22.55
C VAL A 314 28.24 2.62 21.64
N GLY A 315 28.35 2.46 20.32
CA GLY A 315 27.78 3.38 19.33
C GLY A 315 26.26 3.27 19.16
N ARG A 316 25.61 2.23 19.72
CA ARG A 316 24.16 2.07 19.63
C ARG A 316 23.43 3.22 20.32
N THR A 317 22.44 3.78 19.63
CA THR A 317 21.60 4.84 20.17
C THR A 317 20.76 4.30 21.32
N GLN A 318 20.92 4.92 22.48
CA GLN A 318 20.21 4.56 23.70
C GLN A 318 18.70 4.79 23.57
N THR A 319 17.90 3.84 24.06
CA THR A 319 16.43 3.95 24.16
C THR A 319 15.96 4.30 25.56
N THR A 320 16.70 3.90 26.59
CA THR A 320 16.24 3.91 27.99
C THR A 320 17.42 4.06 28.96
N THR A 321 17.21 4.73 30.09
CA THR A 321 18.18 4.76 31.21
C THR A 321 17.72 3.84 32.35
N PHE A 322 18.67 3.29 33.09
CA PHE A 322 18.41 2.62 34.37
C PHE A 322 19.54 2.90 35.36
N ALA A 323 19.30 2.62 36.65
CA ALA A 323 20.29 2.77 37.71
C ALA A 323 19.94 1.89 38.91
N GLY A 324 20.94 1.66 39.78
CA GLY A 324 20.77 0.94 41.05
C GLY A 324 20.71 -0.58 40.90
N ASP A 325 20.06 -1.22 41.87
CA ASP A 325 19.85 -2.68 41.89
C ASP A 325 18.69 -3.08 40.97
N GLN A 326 18.90 -4.13 40.17
CA GLN A 326 17.96 -4.59 39.14
C GLN A 326 17.08 -5.76 39.58
N ILE A 327 17.01 -6.06 40.89
CA ILE A 327 16.11 -7.09 41.42
C ILE A 327 14.65 -6.84 41.03
N GLY A 328 14.02 -7.87 40.49
CA GLY A 328 12.61 -7.90 40.11
C GLY A 328 12.29 -7.04 38.87
N LYS A 329 13.30 -6.46 38.22
CA LYS A 329 13.09 -5.65 37.02
C LYS A 329 12.85 -6.54 35.81
N THR A 330 12.03 -6.02 34.90
CA THR A 330 11.84 -6.58 33.57
C THR A 330 12.31 -5.56 32.55
N PHE A 331 13.26 -5.95 31.71
CA PHE A 331 13.69 -5.15 30.57
C PHE A 331 13.04 -5.70 29.30
N LEU A 332 12.50 -4.79 28.49
CA LEU A 332 12.08 -5.09 27.13
C LEU A 332 13.27 -4.94 26.16
N ALA A 333 13.09 -5.36 24.92
CA ALA A 333 14.12 -5.21 23.90
C ALA A 333 14.48 -3.73 23.66
N GLY A 334 15.76 -3.47 23.39
CA GLY A 334 16.28 -2.11 23.24
C GLY A 334 17.70 -1.93 23.75
N VAL A 335 18.14 -0.68 23.77
CA VAL A 335 19.47 -0.25 24.21
C VAL A 335 19.33 0.49 25.55
N HIS A 336 19.70 -0.18 26.63
CA HIS A 336 19.57 0.28 28.01
C HIS A 336 20.90 0.79 28.52
N ARG A 337 20.98 2.03 28.99
CA ARG A 337 22.23 2.61 29.50
C ARG A 337 22.17 2.95 30.98
N THR A 338 23.28 2.72 31.68
CA THR A 338 23.54 3.23 33.02
C THR A 338 24.91 3.90 33.07
N GLY A 339 24.99 5.07 33.71
CA GLY A 339 26.25 5.72 34.07
C GLY A 339 26.83 5.25 35.41
N ALA A 340 26.07 4.46 36.17
CA ALA A 340 26.46 3.90 37.45
C ALA A 340 26.71 2.40 37.34
N ALA A 341 27.36 1.81 38.35
CA ALA A 341 27.58 0.38 38.41
C ALA A 341 26.27 -0.40 38.30
N PHE A 342 26.26 -1.41 37.43
CA PHE A 342 25.15 -2.37 37.39
C PHE A 342 25.24 -3.27 38.62
N ALA A 343 24.12 -3.43 39.32
CA ALA A 343 24.02 -4.32 40.47
C ALA A 343 22.82 -5.27 40.31
N LEU A 344 23.03 -6.53 40.68
CA LEU A 344 21.96 -7.50 40.96
C LEU A 344 22.28 -8.19 42.28
N SER A 345 21.58 -7.83 43.35
CA SER A 345 21.88 -8.33 44.70
C SER A 345 21.55 -9.83 44.88
N ALA A 346 21.96 -10.39 46.03
CA ALA A 346 21.99 -11.84 46.25
C ALA A 346 20.59 -12.47 46.15
N GLY A 347 20.48 -13.61 45.46
CA GLY A 347 19.18 -14.26 45.16
C GLY A 347 18.28 -13.46 44.19
N GLY A 348 18.79 -12.36 43.64
CA GLY A 348 18.05 -11.44 42.78
C GLY A 348 17.74 -12.02 41.42
N VAL A 349 16.52 -11.77 40.92
CA VAL A 349 16.10 -12.14 39.57
C VAL A 349 15.91 -10.91 38.70
N LEU A 350 16.48 -10.93 37.51
CA LEU A 350 16.23 -9.98 36.44
C LEU A 350 15.56 -10.69 35.26
N THR A 351 14.53 -10.10 34.66
CA THR A 351 13.83 -10.69 33.50
C THR A 351 14.09 -9.88 32.23
N LEU A 352 14.37 -10.58 31.13
CA LEU A 352 14.44 -10.03 29.77
C LEU A 352 13.25 -10.57 28.98
N ASP A 353 12.32 -9.71 28.59
CA ASP A 353 11.06 -10.08 27.96
C ASP A 353 11.03 -9.60 26.51
N ALA A 354 10.93 -10.56 25.59
CA ALA A 354 10.89 -10.30 24.15
C ALA A 354 9.48 -10.06 23.59
N GLN A 355 8.43 -10.13 24.43
CA GLN A 355 7.04 -9.88 24.08
C GLN A 355 6.55 -10.68 22.86
N GLY A 356 7.08 -11.89 22.67
CA GLY A 356 6.74 -12.78 21.57
C GLY A 356 7.61 -12.64 20.33
N ASP A 357 8.57 -11.70 20.29
CA ASP A 357 9.52 -11.56 19.18
C ASP A 357 10.82 -12.35 19.43
N PRO A 358 11.03 -13.52 18.79
CA PRO A 358 12.26 -14.28 18.98
C PRO A 358 13.53 -13.56 18.51
N ASN A 359 13.41 -12.53 17.67
CA ASN A 359 14.54 -11.74 17.17
C ASN A 359 14.82 -10.51 18.04
N ALA A 360 14.14 -10.37 19.18
CA ALA A 360 14.29 -9.22 20.05
C ALA A 360 15.72 -9.13 20.62
N VAL A 361 16.33 -7.95 20.52
CA VAL A 361 17.71 -7.69 20.93
C VAL A 361 17.76 -6.81 22.18
N PHE A 362 18.64 -7.17 23.12
CA PHE A 362 18.87 -6.45 24.36
C PHE A 362 20.34 -6.04 24.42
N ILE A 363 20.61 -4.74 24.48
CA ILE A 363 21.96 -4.20 24.61
C ILE A 363 22.02 -3.38 25.89
N PHE A 364 22.85 -3.80 26.83
CA PHE A 364 23.12 -3.08 28.06
C PHE A 364 24.45 -2.35 27.93
N GLN A 365 24.41 -1.01 27.97
CA GLN A 365 25.58 -0.14 28.01
C GLN A 365 25.83 0.27 29.47
N VAL A 366 26.82 -0.35 30.09
CA VAL A 366 27.21 -0.10 31.49
C VAL A 366 28.49 0.72 31.49
N ASP A 367 28.39 2.03 31.76
CA ASP A 367 29.53 2.95 31.77
C ASP A 367 30.28 2.94 33.12
N ALA A 368 30.43 1.75 33.70
CA ALA A 368 30.97 1.47 35.02
C ALA A 368 31.24 -0.04 35.16
N ALA A 369 31.41 -0.52 36.40
CA ALA A 369 31.47 -1.95 36.68
C ALA A 369 30.10 -2.63 36.59
N LEU A 370 30.08 -3.89 36.16
CA LEU A 370 28.92 -4.78 36.26
C LEU A 370 29.17 -5.79 37.37
N ASN A 371 28.29 -5.85 38.37
CA ASN A 371 28.42 -6.81 39.46
C ASN A 371 27.08 -7.51 39.73
N THR A 372 27.07 -8.83 39.69
CA THR A 372 25.98 -9.62 40.29
C THR A 372 26.47 -10.31 41.55
N ALA A 373 25.60 -10.47 42.54
CA ALA A 373 25.88 -11.18 43.77
C ALA A 373 25.54 -12.67 43.64
N ALA A 374 25.83 -13.44 44.70
CA ALA A 374 25.61 -14.88 44.71
C ALA A 374 24.14 -15.26 44.50
N ASP A 375 23.89 -16.43 43.92
CA ASP A 375 22.55 -16.98 43.68
C ASP A 375 21.63 -16.12 42.80
N SER A 376 22.17 -15.10 42.12
CA SER A 376 21.41 -14.23 41.21
C SER A 376 21.13 -14.90 39.86
N SER A 377 20.04 -14.51 39.20
CA SER A 377 19.62 -15.10 37.92
C SER A 377 19.08 -14.07 36.94
N ILE A 378 19.49 -14.19 35.67
CA ILE A 378 18.89 -13.48 34.55
C ILE A 378 18.02 -14.46 33.77
N GLN A 379 16.72 -14.17 33.69
CA GLN A 379 15.71 -15.03 33.07
C GLN A 379 15.26 -14.47 31.73
N LEU A 380 15.14 -15.34 30.74
CA LEU A 380 14.59 -15.03 29.43
C LEU A 380 13.09 -15.37 29.42
N ALA A 381 12.26 -14.45 28.92
CA ALA A 381 10.81 -14.60 28.85
C ALA A 381 10.28 -14.34 27.43
N ASN A 382 9.13 -14.96 27.12
CA ASN A 382 8.34 -14.73 25.92
C ASN A 382 9.13 -14.70 24.60
N GLY A 383 10.03 -15.66 24.41
CA GLY A 383 10.81 -15.81 23.18
C GLY A 383 12.19 -15.14 23.20
N ALA A 384 12.59 -14.48 24.28
CA ALA A 384 13.92 -13.90 24.40
C ALA A 384 15.01 -14.98 24.27
N GLN A 385 16.07 -14.67 23.53
CA GLN A 385 17.18 -15.59 23.26
C GLN A 385 18.50 -15.02 23.80
N ALA A 386 19.29 -15.87 24.46
CA ALA A 386 20.60 -15.49 24.98
C ALA A 386 21.56 -14.95 23.91
N ALA A 387 21.44 -15.47 22.68
CA ALA A 387 22.23 -15.03 21.53
C ALA A 387 22.01 -13.56 21.16
N ASN A 388 20.86 -12.98 21.55
CA ASN A 388 20.48 -11.60 21.26
C ASN A 388 20.67 -10.65 22.46
N VAL A 389 21.36 -11.10 23.53
CA VAL A 389 21.63 -10.30 24.72
C VAL A 389 23.12 -9.93 24.78
N TYR A 390 23.41 -8.63 24.88
CA TYR A 390 24.77 -8.08 24.89
C TYR A 390 24.98 -7.15 26.07
N TRP A 391 26.10 -7.32 26.77
CA TRP A 391 26.51 -6.50 27.90
C TRP A 391 27.82 -5.81 27.57
N GLN A 392 27.72 -4.56 27.10
CA GLN A 392 28.89 -3.71 26.94
C GLN A 392 29.21 -3.07 28.29
N VAL A 393 30.42 -3.33 28.82
CA VAL A 393 30.84 -2.89 30.14
C VAL A 393 32.12 -2.05 30.02
N ASN A 394 32.05 -0.76 30.30
CA ASN A 394 33.20 0.14 30.34
C ASN A 394 33.91 0.05 31.71
N GLY A 395 34.37 -1.15 32.04
CA GLY A 395 34.94 -1.49 33.33
C GLY A 395 35.04 -2.99 33.50
N ALA A 396 35.28 -3.42 34.75
CA ALA A 396 35.28 -4.82 35.10
C ALA A 396 33.85 -5.39 35.20
N ALA A 397 33.69 -6.66 34.84
CA ALA A 397 32.44 -7.40 35.03
C ALA A 397 32.67 -8.59 35.99
N GLY A 398 31.86 -8.66 37.03
CA GLY A 398 31.89 -9.71 38.04
C GLY A 398 30.53 -10.36 38.20
N THR A 399 30.50 -11.68 38.36
CA THR A 399 29.29 -12.41 38.78
C THR A 399 29.53 -13.13 40.08
N GLY A 400 28.49 -13.26 40.90
CA GLY A 400 28.56 -13.95 42.17
C GLY A 400 28.60 -15.48 42.01
N ALA A 401 28.97 -16.17 43.08
CA ALA A 401 28.93 -17.63 43.12
C ALA A 401 27.51 -18.16 42.86
N ASP A 402 27.41 -19.33 42.22
CA ASP A 402 26.13 -20.00 41.94
C ASP A 402 25.13 -19.16 41.12
N SER A 403 25.59 -18.08 40.47
CA SER A 403 24.72 -17.24 39.64
C SER A 403 24.43 -17.87 38.27
N ALA A 404 23.30 -17.49 37.67
CA ALA A 404 22.90 -17.88 36.32
C ALA A 404 22.81 -16.63 35.44
N PHE A 405 23.87 -16.39 34.66
CA PHE A 405 24.00 -15.22 33.80
C PHE A 405 23.66 -15.54 32.34
N VAL A 406 23.13 -14.56 31.60
CA VAL A 406 22.71 -14.72 30.21
C VAL A 406 23.24 -13.58 29.34
N GLY A 407 23.79 -13.93 28.17
CA GLY A 407 24.23 -12.99 27.14
C GLY A 407 25.74 -12.97 26.91
N THR A 408 26.16 -12.19 25.92
CA THR A 408 27.56 -11.96 25.59
C THR A 408 28.08 -10.76 26.38
N ILE A 409 29.03 -10.99 27.28
CA ILE A 409 29.72 -9.94 28.04
C ILE A 409 30.90 -9.43 27.19
N LEU A 410 30.89 -8.12 26.90
CA LEU A 410 31.93 -7.36 26.21
C LEU A 410 32.54 -6.36 27.21
N ALA A 411 33.54 -6.79 27.98
CA ALA A 411 34.13 -5.96 29.02
C ALA A 411 35.42 -5.27 28.57
N ASN A 412 35.46 -3.94 28.67
CA ASN A 412 36.70 -3.18 28.56
C ASN A 412 37.46 -3.14 29.90
N GLY A 413 37.67 -4.32 30.45
CA GLY A 413 38.23 -4.57 31.77
C GLY A 413 38.33 -6.07 32.03
N ALA A 414 38.61 -6.46 33.26
CA ALA A 414 38.64 -7.87 33.63
C ALA A 414 37.22 -8.46 33.75
N ILE A 415 37.07 -9.76 33.48
CA ILE A 415 35.86 -10.53 33.77
C ILE A 415 36.17 -11.56 34.86
N THR A 416 35.33 -11.62 35.90
CA THR A 416 35.37 -12.70 36.89
C THR A 416 34.02 -13.40 36.93
N ILE A 417 34.00 -14.70 36.63
CA ILE A 417 32.81 -15.52 36.80
C ILE A 417 32.91 -16.22 38.16
N GLY A 418 31.94 -15.95 39.05
CA GLY A 418 31.93 -16.48 40.40
C GLY A 418 31.84 -18.01 40.44
N ALA A 419 32.30 -18.62 41.52
CA ALA A 419 32.43 -20.08 41.60
C ALA A 419 31.10 -20.80 41.32
N ARG A 420 31.13 -21.89 40.54
CA ARG A 420 29.94 -22.69 40.16
C ARG A 420 28.86 -21.92 39.38
N GLY A 421 29.15 -20.68 38.97
CA GLY A 421 28.26 -19.89 38.13
C GLY A 421 28.10 -20.47 36.73
N THR A 422 26.94 -20.24 36.14
CA THR A 422 26.60 -20.63 34.77
C THR A 422 26.45 -19.38 33.90
N LEU A 423 26.97 -19.45 32.67
CA LEU A 423 26.82 -18.39 31.67
C LEU A 423 26.25 -19.00 30.39
N ILE A 424 25.04 -18.60 30.02
CA ILE A 424 24.47 -18.87 28.70
C ILE A 424 24.84 -17.70 27.79
N GLY A 425 25.98 -17.81 27.12
CA GLY A 425 26.56 -16.75 26.32
C GLY A 425 28.08 -16.85 26.27
N ARG A 426 28.77 -15.70 26.40
CA ARG A 426 30.21 -15.58 26.21
C ARG A 426 30.83 -14.58 27.18
N ALA A 427 32.07 -14.82 27.59
CA ALA A 427 32.87 -13.90 28.41
C ALA A 427 34.06 -13.38 27.60
N LEU A 428 33.91 -12.19 27.02
CA LEU A 428 34.91 -11.57 26.13
C LEU A 428 35.43 -10.29 26.78
N ALA A 429 36.74 -10.23 27.04
CA ALA A 429 37.37 -9.17 27.79
C ALA A 429 38.59 -8.58 27.07
N SER A 430 38.82 -7.27 27.22
CA SER A 430 40.14 -6.69 26.95
C SER A 430 41.15 -6.98 28.08
N GLY A 431 40.64 -7.23 29.30
CA GLY A 431 41.42 -7.62 30.47
C GLY A 431 41.46 -9.13 30.70
N ALA A 432 41.91 -9.53 31.89
CA ALA A 432 41.98 -10.94 32.26
C ALA A 432 40.60 -11.53 32.52
N VAL A 433 40.42 -12.83 32.23
CA VAL A 433 39.23 -13.60 32.59
C VAL A 433 39.57 -14.62 33.68
N THR A 434 38.82 -14.62 34.77
CA THR A 434 38.96 -15.57 35.88
C THR A 434 37.71 -16.42 36.03
N LEU A 435 37.90 -17.74 36.08
CA LEU A 435 36.86 -18.76 36.25
C LEU A 435 37.11 -19.60 37.51
N ALA A 436 36.06 -20.26 37.99
CA ALA A 436 36.11 -21.19 39.10
C ALA A 436 34.98 -22.24 39.01
N SER A 437 35.23 -23.36 38.32
CA SER A 437 34.25 -24.45 38.14
C SER A 437 32.96 -23.99 37.45
N ASN A 438 33.08 -23.23 36.38
CA ASN A 438 31.95 -22.63 35.67
C ASN A 438 31.45 -23.51 34.51
N THR A 439 30.18 -23.33 34.16
CA THR A 439 29.65 -23.85 32.88
C THR A 439 29.34 -22.67 31.96
N ILE A 440 30.12 -22.53 30.89
CA ILE A 440 29.91 -21.50 29.87
C ILE A 440 29.49 -22.18 28.57
N ARG A 441 28.31 -21.82 28.09
CA ARG A 441 27.76 -22.38 26.85
C ARG A 441 26.98 -21.35 26.05
N PHE A 442 26.96 -21.48 24.74
CA PHE A 442 26.04 -20.77 23.88
C PHE A 442 25.39 -21.74 22.90
N THR A 443 24.10 -21.54 22.64
CA THR A 443 23.25 -22.37 21.75
C THR A 443 22.85 -21.58 20.53
#